data_AF-A0A820TN17-F1
#
_entry.id   AF-A0A820TN17-F1
#
_cell.length_a   1.000
_cell.length_b   1.000
_cell.length_c   1.000
_cell.angle_alpha   90.00
_cell.angle_beta   90.00
_cell.angle_gamma   90.00
#
_symmetry.space_group_name_H-M   'P 1'
#
loop_
_entity.id
_entity.type
_entity.pdbx_description
1 polymer ?
#
loop_
_entity_poly.entity_id
_entity_poly.type
_entity_poly.pdbx_seq_one_letter_code
_entity_poly.pdbx_strand_id
1 'polypeptide(L)'
;MSQPKFQLSTFRSWAGISSDISYYLNSHHIDFHVWSLHGRARPTRVTAMGSSGVAKSQYNIDTEDVITLSVQWFNFQSKTTGTAVYTSSWISAKSDTHTQQKFYYVGHQGEINIDQAHRGYTLASDTNGYLSINPLYMKLTATDGYFSGQNGYGYRSFEAFIDAVANLNAKKIDMDACDAKLATIGTTFQETAVLEAGRISLDNQCAM
;
A
#
# COMPACT_ATOMS: atom_id res chain seq x y z
N MET A 1 -4.15 6.43 -2.28
CA MET A 1 -5.39 6.00 -1.61
C MET A 1 -6.17 7.18 -1.08
N SER A 2 -7.48 7.05 -0.87
CA SER A 2 -8.22 8.11 -0.18
C SER A 2 -9.40 7.56 0.61
N GLN A 3 -9.75 8.28 1.66
CA GLN A 3 -10.92 8.01 2.48
C GLN A 3 -11.80 9.25 2.59
N PRO A 4 -13.13 9.08 2.80
CA PRO A 4 -14.03 10.21 2.91
C PRO A 4 -13.77 11.09 4.13
N LYS A 5 -13.91 12.42 3.97
CA LYS A 5 -13.64 13.42 5.02
C LYS A 5 -14.33 13.18 6.36
N PHE A 6 -15.52 12.57 6.36
CA PHE A 6 -16.26 12.32 7.59
C PHE A 6 -15.57 11.31 8.52
N GLN A 7 -14.62 10.51 8.02
CA GLN A 7 -13.84 9.56 8.82
C GLN A 7 -12.88 10.25 9.79
N LEU A 8 -12.51 11.52 9.55
CA LEU A 8 -11.71 12.31 10.48
C LEU A 8 -12.36 12.42 11.87
N SER A 9 -13.69 12.36 11.96
CA SER A 9 -14.38 12.27 13.25
C SER A 9 -14.04 11.00 14.02
N THR A 10 -13.94 9.86 13.32
CA THR A 10 -13.58 8.55 13.88
C THR A 10 -12.12 8.52 14.32
N PHE A 11 -11.23 9.20 13.57
CA PHE A 11 -9.78 9.15 13.76
C PHE A 11 -9.23 10.25 14.67
N ARG A 12 -10.10 11.12 15.20
CA ARG A 12 -9.73 12.29 16.01
C ARG A 12 -8.78 11.98 17.17
N SER A 13 -8.87 10.79 17.77
CA SER A 13 -8.04 10.43 18.92
C SER A 13 -6.56 10.19 18.58
N TRP A 14 -6.23 10.00 17.29
CA TRP A 14 -4.86 9.63 16.88
C TRP A 14 -4.35 10.38 15.64
N ALA A 15 -5.23 10.85 14.75
CA ALA A 15 -4.83 11.56 13.54
C ALA A 15 -4.15 12.89 13.89
N GLY A 16 -2.91 13.07 13.42
CA GLY A 16 -2.07 14.22 13.75
C GLY A 16 -1.48 14.20 15.18
N ILE A 17 -1.68 13.12 15.93
CA ILE A 17 -1.18 12.97 17.31
C ILE A 17 -0.16 11.83 17.39
N SER A 18 -0.60 10.61 17.09
CA SER A 18 0.24 9.41 17.15
C SER A 18 0.45 8.76 15.78
N SER A 19 -0.26 9.23 14.76
CA SER A 19 -0.07 8.83 13.37
C SER A 19 -0.58 9.94 12.45
N ASP A 20 -0.08 9.93 11.22
CA ASP A 20 -0.58 10.78 10.14
C ASP A 20 -1.17 9.93 9.00
N ILE A 21 -1.60 10.61 7.93
CA ILE A 21 -2.20 9.95 6.78
C ILE A 21 -1.23 9.11 5.96
N SER A 22 0.04 9.49 5.90
CA SER A 22 1.06 8.73 5.20
C SER A 22 1.26 7.39 5.91
N TYR A 23 1.47 7.40 7.22
CA TYR A 23 1.61 6.16 8.00
C TYR A 23 0.34 5.28 7.95
N TYR A 24 -0.84 5.89 7.93
CA TYR A 24 -2.09 5.14 7.91
C TYR A 24 -2.49 4.62 6.52
N LEU A 25 -2.39 5.43 5.47
CA LEU A 25 -2.81 5.06 4.12
C LEU A 25 -1.64 4.81 3.17
N ASN A 26 -0.55 5.58 3.19
CA ASN A 26 0.54 5.29 2.24
C ASN A 26 1.20 3.92 2.50
N SER A 27 1.25 3.50 3.77
CA SER A 27 1.75 2.20 4.20
C SER A 27 1.29 1.05 3.31
N HIS A 28 -0.01 0.85 3.09
CA HIS A 28 -0.46 -0.35 2.35
C HIS A 28 0.06 -0.44 0.90
N HIS A 29 0.16 0.68 0.18
CA HIS A 29 0.65 0.62 -1.20
C HIS A 29 2.17 0.72 -1.30
N ILE A 30 2.83 1.35 -0.32
CA ILE A 30 4.29 1.29 -0.20
C ILE A 30 4.70 -0.14 0.13
N ASP A 31 4.03 -0.80 1.09
CA ASP A 31 4.24 -2.20 1.44
C ASP A 31 4.08 -3.10 0.22
N PHE A 32 2.95 -3.01 -0.50
CA PHE A 32 2.77 -3.77 -1.74
C PHE A 32 3.88 -3.51 -2.77
N HIS A 33 4.32 -2.25 -2.92
CA HIS A 33 5.39 -1.90 -3.86
C HIS A 33 6.76 -2.45 -3.41
N VAL A 34 7.09 -2.33 -2.12
CA VAL A 34 8.30 -2.90 -1.51
C VAL A 34 8.31 -4.41 -1.65
N TRP A 35 7.21 -5.08 -1.29
CA TRP A 35 7.04 -6.53 -1.45
C TRP A 35 7.22 -6.95 -2.91
N SER A 36 6.57 -6.22 -3.83
CA SER A 36 6.73 -6.46 -5.26
C SER A 36 8.19 -6.32 -5.67
N LEU A 37 8.93 -5.31 -5.20
CA LEU A 37 10.32 -5.08 -5.59
C LEU A 37 11.36 -5.78 -4.70
N HIS A 38 10.94 -6.66 -3.79
CA HIS A 38 11.82 -7.35 -2.87
C HIS A 38 12.97 -8.06 -3.60
N GLY A 39 14.21 -7.80 -3.18
CA GLY A 39 15.42 -8.32 -3.81
C GLY A 39 15.74 -7.77 -5.21
N ARG A 40 14.93 -6.86 -5.76
CA ARG A 40 15.06 -6.34 -7.14
C ARG A 40 15.42 -4.85 -7.20
N ALA A 41 14.89 -4.06 -6.28
CA ALA A 41 15.17 -2.64 -6.19
C ALA A 41 15.07 -2.13 -4.76
N ARG A 42 15.50 -0.88 -4.54
CA ARG A 42 15.32 -0.18 -3.27
C ARG A 42 14.97 1.30 -3.47
N PRO A 43 14.27 1.94 -2.54
CA PRO A 43 14.15 3.39 -2.52
C PRO A 43 15.53 4.03 -2.22
N THR A 44 15.82 5.17 -2.85
CA THR A 44 17.07 5.91 -2.65
C THR A 44 16.86 7.36 -2.25
N ARG A 45 15.67 7.92 -2.52
CA ARG A 45 15.33 9.30 -2.19
C ARG A 45 13.83 9.45 -2.03
N VAL A 46 13.41 10.24 -1.05
CA VAL A 46 12.01 10.61 -0.83
C VAL A 46 11.89 12.14 -0.74
N THR A 47 10.90 12.70 -1.43
CA THR A 47 10.46 14.08 -1.26
C THR A 47 8.97 14.11 -1.02
N ALA A 48 8.51 14.82 0.00
CA ALA A 48 7.11 14.88 0.39
C ALA A 48 6.51 16.27 0.18
N MET A 49 5.22 16.31 -0.14
CA MET A 49 4.41 17.53 -0.13
C MET A 49 3.08 17.22 0.58
N GLY A 50 2.59 18.19 1.34
CA GLY A 50 1.31 18.11 2.04
C GLY A 50 0.38 19.26 1.67
N SER A 51 -0.92 19.04 1.77
CA SER A 51 -1.92 20.11 1.77
C SER A 51 -2.73 20.08 3.06
N SER A 52 -3.29 21.22 3.44
CA SER A 52 -4.11 21.37 4.64
C SER A 52 -5.33 22.26 4.36
N GLY A 53 -6.34 22.17 5.23
CA GLY A 53 -7.55 22.97 5.11
C GLY A 53 -8.74 22.35 5.83
N VAL A 54 -9.26 21.23 5.34
CA VAL A 54 -10.49 20.58 5.82
C VAL A 54 -10.31 20.00 7.23
N ALA A 55 -9.24 19.26 7.49
CA ALA A 55 -9.00 18.64 8.79
C ALA A 55 -8.94 19.69 9.90
N LYS A 56 -8.23 20.80 9.65
CA LYS A 56 -8.16 21.92 10.60
C LYS A 56 -9.48 22.67 10.71
N SER A 57 -10.05 23.14 9.60
CA SER A 57 -11.20 24.06 9.62
C SER A 57 -12.52 23.39 10.02
N GLN A 58 -12.75 22.14 9.64
CA GLN A 58 -14.03 21.44 9.88
C GLN A 58 -13.98 20.50 11.08
N TYR A 59 -12.81 19.94 11.38
CA TYR A 59 -12.66 18.94 12.43
C TYR A 59 -11.78 19.41 13.59
N ASN A 60 -11.05 20.53 13.47
CA ASN A 60 -10.07 20.99 14.44
C ASN A 60 -9.02 19.91 14.77
N ILE A 61 -8.50 19.25 13.74
CA ILE A 61 -7.43 18.26 13.82
C ILE A 61 -6.21 18.83 13.10
N ASP A 62 -5.03 18.76 13.75
CA ASP A 62 -3.78 19.29 13.23
C ASP A 62 -3.04 18.21 12.41
N THR A 63 -3.50 17.99 11.18
CA THR A 63 -2.91 17.02 10.25
C THR A 63 -3.10 17.50 8.81
N GLU A 64 -2.27 17.00 7.90
CA GLU A 64 -2.41 17.21 6.47
C GLU A 64 -3.67 16.53 5.94
N ASP A 65 -4.40 17.23 5.06
CA ASP A 65 -5.53 16.68 4.32
C ASP A 65 -5.09 15.65 3.28
N VAL A 66 -3.95 15.92 2.65
CA VAL A 66 -3.33 15.12 1.60
C VAL A 66 -1.83 15.11 1.81
N ILE A 67 -1.19 13.96 1.65
CA ILE A 67 0.27 13.84 1.54
C ILE A 67 0.61 13.10 0.25
N THR A 68 1.57 13.63 -0.49
CA THR A 68 2.16 12.99 -1.66
C THR A 68 3.66 12.82 -1.47
N LEU A 69 4.16 11.58 -1.63
CA LEU A 69 5.58 11.27 -1.65
C LEU A 69 6.02 11.00 -3.09
N SER A 70 7.08 11.66 -3.53
CA SER A 70 7.83 11.33 -4.75
C SER A 70 9.08 10.57 -4.35
N VAL A 71 9.21 9.34 -4.85
CA VAL A 71 10.27 8.41 -4.42
C VAL A 71 11.08 7.93 -5.61
N GLN A 72 12.39 8.08 -5.51
CA GLN A 72 13.32 7.51 -6.47
C GLN A 72 13.68 6.09 -6.04
N TRP A 73 13.72 5.17 -7.00
CA TRP A 73 14.06 3.77 -6.83
C TRP A 73 15.29 3.39 -7.66
N PHE A 74 16.12 2.49 -7.14
CA PHE A 74 17.29 1.97 -7.83
C PHE A 74 17.15 0.47 -8.06
N ASN A 75 17.21 0.03 -9.32
CA ASN A 75 17.15 -1.37 -9.71
C ASN A 75 18.54 -2.02 -9.58
N PHE A 76 18.63 -3.16 -8.89
CA PHE A 76 19.89 -3.84 -8.62
C PHE A 76 20.49 -4.54 -9.83
N GLN A 77 19.65 -5.05 -10.74
CA GLN A 77 20.08 -5.81 -11.90
C GLN A 77 20.49 -4.88 -13.05
N SER A 78 19.59 -4.00 -13.48
CA SER A 78 19.83 -3.08 -14.59
C SER A 78 20.65 -1.86 -14.21
N LYS A 79 20.81 -1.58 -12.91
CA LYS A 79 21.46 -0.36 -12.38
C LYS A 79 20.77 0.94 -12.83
N THR A 80 19.50 0.85 -13.21
CA THR A 80 18.70 1.99 -13.65
C THR A 80 17.86 2.56 -12.52
N THR A 81 17.35 3.78 -12.76
CA THR A 81 16.47 4.49 -11.84
C THR A 81 15.02 4.32 -12.25
N GLY A 82 14.14 4.10 -11.28
CA GLY A 82 12.69 4.22 -11.40
C GLY A 82 12.16 5.31 -10.47
N THR A 83 10.89 5.67 -10.62
CA THR A 83 10.22 6.65 -9.77
C THR A 83 8.83 6.15 -9.37
N ALA A 84 8.38 6.55 -8.19
CA ALA A 84 7.05 6.25 -7.68
C ALA A 84 6.43 7.50 -7.07
N VAL A 85 5.10 7.60 -7.16
CA VAL A 85 4.33 8.65 -6.48
C VAL A 85 3.27 7.99 -5.61
N TYR A 86 3.29 8.34 -4.32
CA TYR A 86 2.44 7.79 -3.29
C TYR A 86 1.57 8.90 -2.70
N THR A 87 0.28 8.92 -3.05
CA THR A 87 -0.63 9.96 -2.58
C THR A 87 -1.70 9.36 -1.68
N SER A 88 -1.89 9.98 -0.51
CA SER A 88 -2.98 9.67 0.41
C SER A 88 -3.79 10.90 0.77
N SER A 89 -5.12 10.74 0.91
CA SER A 89 -6.04 11.84 1.24
C SER A 89 -7.17 11.43 2.20
N TRP A 90 -7.38 12.24 3.25
CA TRP A 90 -8.49 12.09 4.20
C TRP A 90 -9.78 12.68 3.67
N ILE A 91 -9.68 13.56 2.67
CA ILE A 91 -10.70 14.55 2.38
C ILE A 91 -11.51 14.21 1.14
N SER A 92 -11.48 12.95 0.70
CA SER A 92 -12.24 12.54 -0.47
C SER A 92 -13.74 12.73 -0.24
N ALA A 93 -14.47 12.88 -1.34
CA ALA A 93 -15.92 12.93 -1.28
C ALA A 93 -16.48 11.58 -0.81
N LYS A 94 -17.70 11.61 -0.27
CA LYS A 94 -18.44 10.36 -0.02
C LYS A 94 -18.57 9.60 -1.34
N SER A 95 -18.17 8.34 -1.33
CA SER A 95 -18.10 7.47 -2.50
C SER A 95 -18.80 6.14 -2.20
N ASP A 96 -18.82 5.24 -3.18
CA ASP A 96 -19.41 3.90 -3.10
C ASP A 96 -18.60 2.94 -2.22
N THR A 97 -17.35 3.29 -1.94
CA THR A 97 -16.44 2.54 -1.07
C THR A 97 -15.91 3.38 0.09
N HIS A 98 -15.55 2.71 1.18
CA HIS A 98 -14.93 3.35 2.35
C HIS A 98 -13.50 3.82 2.07
N THR A 99 -12.82 3.20 1.11
CA THR A 99 -11.45 3.54 0.74
C THR A 99 -11.28 3.33 -0.74
N GLN A 100 -10.81 4.36 -1.43
CA GLN A 100 -10.45 4.29 -2.84
C GLN A 100 -8.97 3.93 -2.97
N GLN A 101 -8.68 2.78 -3.57
CA GLN A 101 -7.32 2.31 -3.80
C GLN A 101 -7.08 2.09 -5.29
N LYS A 102 -6.04 2.75 -5.80
CA LYS A 102 -5.65 2.69 -7.20
C LYS A 102 -4.15 2.45 -7.28
N PHE A 103 -3.74 1.67 -8.28
CA PHE A 103 -2.34 1.39 -8.55
C PHE A 103 -2.12 1.46 -10.06
N TYR A 104 -1.16 2.28 -10.47
CA TYR A 104 -0.77 2.40 -11.85
C TYR A 104 0.74 2.19 -11.95
N TYR A 105 1.14 1.33 -12.86
CA TYR A 105 2.53 0.98 -13.09
C TYR A 105 2.81 0.95 -14.58
N VAL A 106 3.97 1.50 -14.96
CA VAL A 106 4.50 1.44 -16.32
C VAL A 106 5.90 0.86 -16.25
N GLY A 107 6.12 -0.19 -17.03
CA GLY A 107 7.43 -0.79 -17.27
C GLY A 107 7.80 -0.73 -18.75
N HIS A 108 8.98 -1.24 -19.08
CA HIS A 108 9.53 -1.17 -20.44
C HIS A 108 8.68 -1.84 -21.54
N GLN A 109 7.82 -2.79 -21.18
CA GLN A 109 7.07 -3.64 -22.13
C GLN A 109 5.56 -3.60 -21.91
N GLY A 110 5.08 -2.71 -21.05
CA GLY A 110 3.67 -2.64 -20.73
C GLY A 110 3.36 -1.88 -19.46
N GLU A 111 2.06 -1.78 -19.20
CA GLU A 111 1.48 -1.05 -18.10
C GLU A 111 0.35 -1.84 -17.45
N ILE A 112 0.11 -1.53 -16.17
CA ILE A 112 -0.97 -2.12 -15.38
C ILE A 112 -1.72 -0.98 -14.70
N ASN A 113 -3.05 -1.02 -14.77
CA ASN A 113 -3.92 -0.14 -14.02
C ASN A 113 -4.91 -0.98 -13.19
N ILE A 114 -4.95 -0.67 -11.90
CA ILE A 114 -5.78 -1.35 -10.92
C ILE A 114 -6.67 -0.33 -10.24
N ASP A 115 -7.97 -0.60 -10.23
CA ASP A 115 -8.98 0.10 -9.44
C ASP A 115 -9.66 -0.91 -8.51
N GLN A 116 -9.19 -0.95 -7.27
CA GLN A 116 -9.63 -1.96 -6.30
C GLN A 116 -11.12 -1.82 -5.96
N ALA A 117 -11.62 -0.59 -5.85
CA ALA A 117 -13.01 -0.30 -5.48
C ALA A 117 -13.99 -0.85 -6.53
N HIS A 118 -13.61 -0.74 -7.80
CA HIS A 118 -14.47 -1.13 -8.92
C HIS A 118 -14.08 -2.46 -9.56
N ARG A 119 -13.16 -3.22 -8.93
CA ARG A 119 -12.59 -4.45 -9.48
C ARG A 119 -12.05 -4.26 -10.91
N GLY A 120 -11.51 -3.09 -11.18
CA GLY A 120 -10.85 -2.78 -12.43
C GLY A 120 -9.45 -3.36 -12.42
N TYR A 121 -9.14 -4.21 -13.40
CA TYR A 121 -7.79 -4.69 -13.64
C TYR A 121 -7.54 -4.68 -15.14
N THR A 122 -6.73 -3.74 -15.61
CA THR A 122 -6.38 -3.62 -17.02
C THR A 122 -4.87 -3.67 -17.18
N LEU A 123 -4.44 -4.26 -18.29
CA LEU A 123 -3.05 -4.40 -18.67
C LEU A 123 -2.93 -4.03 -20.14
N ALA A 124 -1.86 -3.33 -20.51
CA ALA A 124 -1.45 -3.21 -21.89
C ALA A 124 -0.01 -3.70 -22.02
N SER A 125 0.31 -4.41 -23.10
CA SER A 125 1.67 -4.85 -23.39
C SER A 125 1.98 -4.71 -24.86
N ASP A 126 3.25 -4.57 -25.20
CA ASP A 126 3.71 -4.45 -26.58
C ASP A 126 3.35 -5.70 -27.41
N THR A 127 3.25 -6.86 -26.75
CA THR A 127 2.97 -8.15 -27.41
C THR A 127 1.48 -8.43 -27.59
N ASN A 128 0.68 -8.23 -26.54
CA ASN A 128 -0.74 -8.65 -26.52
C ASN A 128 -1.74 -7.50 -26.65
N GLY A 129 -1.25 -6.25 -26.72
CA GLY A 129 -2.10 -5.07 -26.68
C GLY A 129 -2.84 -4.94 -25.35
N TYR A 130 -4.01 -4.30 -25.40
CA TYR A 130 -4.85 -4.06 -24.22
C TYR A 130 -5.67 -5.29 -23.83
N LEU A 131 -5.65 -5.60 -22.53
CA LEU A 131 -6.41 -6.66 -21.89
C LEU A 131 -7.17 -6.11 -20.69
N SER A 132 -8.45 -6.43 -20.61
CA SER A 132 -9.24 -6.30 -19.38
C SER A 132 -9.21 -7.66 -18.69
N ILE A 133 -8.38 -7.81 -17.66
CA ILE A 133 -8.34 -9.06 -16.90
C ILE A 133 -9.62 -9.10 -16.06
N ASN A 134 -10.34 -10.22 -16.08
CA ASN A 134 -11.59 -10.36 -15.34
C ASN A 134 -11.32 -10.92 -13.93
N PRO A 135 -11.24 -10.09 -12.86
CA PRO A 135 -11.10 -10.58 -11.50
C PRO A 135 -12.40 -11.18 -10.94
N LEU A 136 -13.51 -11.16 -11.69
CA LEU A 136 -14.83 -11.63 -11.28
C LEU A 136 -15.08 -13.11 -11.55
N TYR A 137 -14.06 -13.91 -11.89
CA TYR A 137 -14.22 -15.37 -11.96
C TYR A 137 -14.45 -15.91 -10.53
N MET A 138 -15.69 -15.81 -10.06
CA MET A 138 -16.13 -16.26 -8.75
C MET A 138 -16.38 -17.76 -8.79
N LYS A 139 -15.78 -18.50 -7.85
CA LYS A 139 -16.21 -19.85 -7.51
C LYS A 139 -17.43 -19.77 -6.59
N LEU A 140 -18.63 -19.59 -7.17
CA LEU A 140 -19.88 -19.45 -6.40
C LEU A 140 -20.29 -20.74 -5.68
N THR A 141 -19.84 -21.89 -6.19
CA THR A 141 -20.20 -23.21 -5.65
C THR A 141 -18.94 -24.00 -5.38
N ALA A 142 -18.79 -24.50 -4.15
CA ALA A 142 -17.74 -25.47 -3.87
C ALA A 142 -18.02 -26.76 -4.65
N THR A 143 -16.97 -27.49 -5.02
CA THR A 143 -17.07 -28.70 -5.85
C THR A 143 -17.84 -29.82 -5.15
N ASP A 144 -17.99 -29.71 -3.83
CA ASP A 144 -18.66 -30.64 -2.90
C ASP A 144 -20.05 -30.17 -2.45
N GLY A 145 -20.57 -29.08 -3.03
CA GLY A 145 -21.91 -28.56 -2.71
C GLY A 145 -22.00 -27.74 -1.41
N TYR A 146 -20.89 -27.52 -0.71
CA TYR A 146 -20.85 -26.66 0.48
C TYR A 146 -20.68 -25.17 0.12
N PHE A 147 -20.94 -24.30 1.09
CA PHE A 147 -20.68 -22.86 0.96
C PHE A 147 -19.18 -22.60 0.84
N SER A 148 -18.73 -22.11 -0.32
CA SER A 148 -17.29 -21.86 -0.58
C SER A 148 -16.76 -20.58 0.08
N GLY A 149 -17.63 -19.76 0.68
CA GLY A 149 -17.28 -18.55 1.43
C GLY A 149 -16.72 -17.40 0.59
N GLN A 150 -16.76 -16.19 1.15
CA GLN A 150 -15.84 -15.12 0.74
C GLN A 150 -14.57 -15.28 1.57
N ASN A 151 -13.48 -15.68 0.93
CA ASN A 151 -12.19 -15.81 1.59
C ASN A 151 -11.57 -14.42 1.78
N GLY A 152 -11.60 -13.91 3.00
CA GLY A 152 -10.86 -12.71 3.40
C GLY A 152 -9.45 -13.04 3.86
N TYR A 153 -8.55 -12.05 3.82
CA TYR A 153 -7.15 -12.21 4.22
C TYR A 153 -6.92 -12.10 5.73
N GLY A 154 -7.84 -11.50 6.49
CA GLY A 154 -7.67 -11.20 7.92
C GLY A 154 -7.32 -12.42 8.78
N TYR A 155 -8.24 -13.39 8.90
CA TYR A 155 -8.01 -14.59 9.73
C TYR A 155 -6.84 -15.45 9.21
N ARG A 156 -6.66 -15.51 7.89
CA ARG A 156 -5.58 -16.25 7.24
C ARG A 156 -4.20 -15.70 7.57
N SER A 157 -4.09 -14.38 7.72
CA SER A 157 -2.84 -13.73 8.11
C SER A 157 -2.46 -14.09 9.55
N PHE A 158 -3.45 -14.16 10.45
CA PHE A 158 -3.23 -14.62 11.84
C PHE A 158 -2.86 -16.10 11.91
N GLU A 159 -3.57 -16.96 11.16
CA GLU A 159 -3.26 -18.38 11.05
C GLU A 159 -1.82 -18.59 10.56
N ALA A 160 -1.45 -17.96 9.44
CA ALA A 160 -0.10 -18.05 8.89
C ALA A 160 0.99 -17.56 9.87
N PHE A 161 0.70 -16.51 10.64
CA PHE A 161 1.61 -16.03 11.68
C PHE A 161 1.78 -17.06 12.80
N ILE A 162 0.68 -17.61 13.34
CA ILE A 162 0.73 -18.61 14.42
C ILE A 162 1.49 -19.87 13.95
N ASP A 163 1.20 -20.33 12.73
CA ASP A 163 1.88 -21.49 12.14
C ASP A 163 3.38 -21.24 11.96
N ALA A 164 3.77 -20.06 11.50
CA ALA A 164 5.18 -19.70 11.36
C ALA A 164 5.89 -19.68 12.72
N VAL A 165 5.28 -19.07 13.74
CA VAL A 165 5.85 -19.05 15.11
C VAL A 165 5.99 -20.47 15.67
N ALA A 166 4.98 -21.32 15.50
CA ALA A 166 5.04 -22.71 15.96
C ALA A 166 6.16 -23.50 15.26
N ASN A 167 6.30 -23.33 13.94
CA ASN A 167 7.33 -24.00 13.15
C ASN A 167 8.75 -23.47 13.46
N LEU A 168 8.90 -22.16 13.70
CA LEU A 168 10.16 -21.54 14.07
C LEU A 168 10.63 -22.04 15.45
N ASN A 169 9.71 -22.08 16.43
CA ASN A 169 9.99 -22.63 17.77
C ASN A 169 10.36 -24.13 17.73
N ALA A 170 9.72 -24.88 16.84
CA ALA A 170 10.05 -26.28 16.59
C ALA A 170 11.30 -26.49 15.72
N LYS A 171 11.99 -25.41 15.31
CA LYS A 171 13.17 -25.42 14.42
C LYS A 171 12.93 -26.12 13.08
N LYS A 172 11.70 -26.09 12.57
CA LYS A 172 11.31 -26.64 11.27
C LYS A 172 11.54 -25.66 10.11
N ILE A 173 11.57 -24.37 10.43
CA ILE A 173 11.86 -23.27 9.51
C ILE A 173 12.82 -22.30 10.19
N ASP A 174 13.42 -21.41 9.41
CA ASP A 174 14.23 -20.28 9.87
C ASP A 174 13.54 -18.93 9.57
N MET A 175 14.22 -17.82 9.88
CA MET A 175 13.69 -16.49 9.63
C MET A 175 13.61 -16.14 8.14
N ASP A 176 14.52 -16.65 7.31
CA ASP A 176 14.49 -16.42 5.86
C ASP A 176 13.21 -17.01 5.25
N ALA A 177 12.78 -18.19 5.72
CA ALA A 177 11.52 -18.79 5.33
C ALA A 177 10.29 -17.98 5.78
N CYS A 178 10.37 -17.29 6.92
CA CYS A 178 9.34 -16.36 7.39
C CYS A 178 9.29 -15.10 6.53
N ASP A 179 10.44 -14.47 6.27
CA ASP A 179 10.58 -13.25 5.46
C ASP A 179 10.10 -13.46 4.02
N ALA A 180 10.17 -14.68 3.49
CA ALA A 180 9.64 -15.00 2.17
C ALA A 180 8.09 -14.95 2.09
N LYS A 181 7.38 -14.97 3.22
CA LYS A 181 5.92 -15.20 3.26
C LYS A 181 5.13 -14.23 4.14
N LEU A 182 5.76 -13.65 5.15
CA LEU A 182 5.12 -12.81 6.16
C LEU A 182 5.68 -11.40 6.11
N ALA A 183 4.86 -10.44 6.55
CA ALA A 183 5.30 -9.08 6.82
C ALA A 183 6.08 -9.02 8.14
N THR A 184 7.33 -9.48 8.14
CA THR A 184 8.22 -9.42 9.29
C THR A 184 8.84 -8.02 9.42
N ILE A 185 9.56 -7.77 10.53
CA ILE A 185 10.34 -6.53 10.67
C ILE A 185 11.39 -6.41 9.57
N GLY A 186 11.99 -7.53 9.14
CA GLY A 186 12.99 -7.56 8.08
C GLY A 186 12.42 -7.09 6.73
N THR A 187 11.22 -7.56 6.39
CA THR A 187 10.58 -7.25 5.10
C THR A 187 9.94 -5.86 5.08
N THR A 188 9.44 -5.38 6.22
CA THR A 188 8.75 -4.08 6.33
C THR A 188 9.70 -2.91 6.62
N PHE A 189 11.00 -3.18 6.86
CA PHE A 189 12.00 -2.13 7.10
C PHE A 189 12.04 -1.06 6.00
N GLN A 190 12.00 -1.46 4.72
CA GLN A 190 12.05 -0.49 3.62
C GLN A 190 10.79 0.38 3.55
N GLU A 191 9.62 -0.18 3.83
CA GLU A 191 8.36 0.57 3.90
C GLU A 191 8.45 1.65 4.98
N THR A 192 8.81 1.25 6.20
CA THR A 192 8.95 2.17 7.35
C THR A 192 9.98 3.27 7.06
N ALA A 193 11.09 2.95 6.39
CA ALA A 193 12.09 3.92 5.98
C ALA A 193 11.56 4.94 4.96
N VAL A 194 10.71 4.52 4.01
CA VAL A 194 10.07 5.45 3.04
C VAL A 194 9.08 6.37 3.74
N LEU A 195 8.25 5.83 4.64
CA LEU A 195 7.28 6.60 5.41
C LEU A 195 7.99 7.67 6.27
N GLU A 196 9.03 7.27 6.99
CA GLU A 196 9.79 8.17 7.84
C GLU A 196 10.57 9.21 7.04
N ALA A 197 11.24 8.82 5.95
CA ALA A 197 11.90 9.78 5.07
C ALA A 197 10.89 10.78 4.46
N GLY A 198 9.66 10.32 4.19
CA GLY A 198 8.55 11.18 3.77
C GLY A 198 8.17 12.20 4.83
N ARG A 199 8.01 11.76 6.08
CA ARG A 199 7.71 12.64 7.22
C ARG A 199 8.82 13.67 7.44
N ILE A 200 10.07 13.23 7.52
CA ILE A 200 11.26 14.10 7.63
C ILE A 200 11.31 15.12 6.48
N SER A 201 11.03 14.70 5.24
CA SER A 201 11.04 15.61 4.09
C SER A 201 9.96 16.68 4.19
N LEU A 202 8.79 16.34 4.71
CA LEU A 202 7.66 17.26 4.81
C LEU A 202 7.92 18.31 5.90
N ASP A 203 8.39 17.87 7.06
CA ASP A 203 8.62 18.72 8.24
C ASP A 203 9.79 19.69 8.01
N ASN A 204 10.81 19.28 7.27
CA ASN A 204 11.97 20.13 6.94
C ASN A 204 11.74 21.06 5.73
N GLN A 205 10.54 21.08 5.15
CA GLN A 205 10.19 21.88 3.96
C GLN A 205 11.24 21.76 2.85
N CYS A 206 11.72 20.54 2.57
CA CYS A 206 12.78 20.32 1.59
C CYS A 206 12.27 20.59 0.15
N ALA A 207 12.18 21.88 -0.21
CA ALA A 207 12.49 22.32 -1.56
C ALA A 207 13.96 21.99 -1.81
N MET A 208 14.23 21.19 -2.84
CA MET A 208 15.57 21.14 -3.41
C MET A 208 15.92 22.49 -4.03
#